data_AF-A0A7Y4WIQ4-F1
#
_entry.id   AF-A0A7Y4WIQ4-F1
#
_cell.length_a   1.000
_cell.length_b   1.000
_cell.length_c   1.000
_cell.angle_alpha   90.00
_cell.angle_beta   90.00
_cell.angle_gamma   90.00
#
_symmetry.space_group_name_H-M   'P 1'
#
loop_
_entity.id
_entity.type
_entity.pdbx_description
1 polymer ?
#
loop_
_entity_poly.entity_id
_entity_poly.type
_entity_poly.pdbx_seq_one_letter_code
_entity_poly.pdbx_strand_id
1 'polypeptide(L)'
;MTPERGFVAFLALTLGLLAIVVWSGLCARRRLHLPCVVATVAALAGTIYFAEKMGAHYDLATAGWITPVHLWLAKGTTLAYLAPLATGLLTLRNPTWRPRHRVCAFVVLVLTVATAVTGTWMVLAAERLPALGP
;
A
#
# COMPACT_ATOMS: atom_id res chain seq x y z
N MET A 1 -20.27 6.21 -2.96
CA MET A 1 -19.58 4.93 -3.23
C MET A 1 -19.53 4.15 -1.93
N THR A 2 -19.81 2.84 -1.91
CA THR A 2 -19.70 2.05 -0.67
C THR A 2 -18.23 1.89 -0.27
N PRO A 3 -17.91 1.68 1.02
CA PRO A 3 -16.53 1.48 1.46
C PRO A 3 -15.80 0.35 0.72
N GLU A 4 -16.48 -0.76 0.45
CA GLU A 4 -15.91 -1.92 -0.25
C GLU A 4 -15.54 -1.58 -1.70
N ARG A 5 -16.43 -0.90 -2.43
CA ARG A 5 -16.15 -0.45 -3.80
C ARG A 5 -15.01 0.55 -3.83
N GLY A 6 -14.96 1.45 -2.85
CA GLY A 6 -13.87 2.40 -2.71
C GLY A 6 -12.54 1.73 -2.42
N PHE A 7 -12.52 0.77 -1.51
CA PHE A 7 -11.34 -0.02 -1.20
C PHE A 7 -10.81 -0.75 -2.44
N VAL A 8 -11.67 -1.48 -3.17
CA VAL A 8 -11.26 -2.21 -4.38
C VAL A 8 -10.75 -1.26 -5.46
N ALA A 9 -11.44 -0.14 -5.70
CA ALA A 9 -11.04 0.84 -6.71
C ALA A 9 -9.68 1.46 -6.40
N PHE A 10 -9.47 1.92 -5.15
CA PHE A 10 -8.21 2.53 -4.73
C PHE A 10 -7.08 1.50 -4.61
N LEU A 11 -7.36 0.27 -4.20
CA LEU A 11 -6.37 -0.81 -4.20
C LEU A 11 -5.89 -1.12 -5.61
N ALA A 12 -6.82 -1.29 -6.57
CA ALA A 12 -6.48 -1.54 -7.97
C ALA A 12 -5.70 -0.37 -8.59
N LEU A 13 -6.12 0.87 -8.30
CA LEU A 13 -5.40 2.07 -8.72
C LEU A 13 -3.99 2.12 -8.14
N THR A 14 -3.83 1.83 -6.84
CA THR A 14 -2.53 1.77 -6.16
C THR A 14 -1.61 0.75 -6.83
N LEU A 15 -2.10 -0.46 -7.09
CA LEU A 15 -1.32 -1.52 -7.75
C LEU A 15 -0.91 -1.13 -9.17
N GLY A 16 -1.83 -0.55 -9.95
CA GLY A 16 -1.55 -0.07 -11.30
C GLY A 16 -0.50 1.05 -11.30
N LEU A 17 -0.64 2.04 -10.42
CA LEU A 17 0.33 3.12 -10.27
C LEU A 17 1.69 2.60 -9.79
N LEU A 18 1.72 1.64 -8.86
CA LEU A 18 2.94 1.03 -8.37
C LEU A 18 3.69 0.27 -9.47
N ALA A 19 2.97 -0.45 -10.34
CA ALA A 19 3.56 -1.07 -11.53
C ALA A 19 4.19 -0.02 -12.46
N ILE A 20 3.52 1.11 -12.68
CA ILE A 20 4.05 2.23 -13.46
C ILE A 20 5.27 2.87 -12.76
N VAL A 21 5.27 3.02 -11.45
CA VAL A 21 6.40 3.53 -10.66
C VAL A 21 7.63 2.64 -10.82
N VAL A 22 7.46 1.31 -10.70
CA VAL A 22 8.54 0.34 -10.89
C VAL A 22 9.06 0.40 -12.31
N TRP A 23 8.17 0.30 -13.31
CA TRP A 23 8.54 0.36 -14.72
C TRP A 23 9.27 1.65 -15.08
N SER A 24 8.69 2.80 -14.75
CA SER A 24 9.29 4.12 -15.02
C SER A 24 10.63 4.31 -14.30
N GLY A 25 10.79 3.74 -13.09
CA GLY A 25 12.04 3.74 -12.35
C GLY A 25 13.13 2.88 -13.02
N LEU A 26 12.77 1.68 -13.49
CA LEU A 26 13.68 0.78 -14.22
C LEU A 26 14.09 1.36 -15.58
N CYS A 27 13.18 2.05 -16.28
CA CYS A 27 13.44 2.74 -17.54
C CYS A 27 14.08 4.13 -17.37
N ALA A 28 14.45 4.53 -16.15
CA ALA A 28 15.03 5.84 -15.83
C ALA A 28 14.19 7.06 -16.29
N ARG A 29 12.86 6.91 -16.42
CA ARG A 29 11.92 7.96 -16.86
C ARG A 29 11.49 8.85 -15.70
N ARG A 30 12.42 9.67 -15.18
CA ARG A 30 12.20 10.52 -13.98
C ARG A 30 10.95 11.40 -14.05
N ARG A 31 10.66 12.00 -15.22
CA ARG A 31 9.50 12.88 -15.43
C ARG A 31 8.16 12.18 -15.25
N LEU A 32 8.12 10.85 -15.47
CA LEU A 32 6.94 10.03 -15.22
C LEU A 32 6.98 9.43 -13.80
N HIS A 33 8.15 8.97 -13.37
CA HIS A 33 8.33 8.31 -12.08
C HIS A 33 7.89 9.18 -10.90
N LEU A 34 8.34 10.44 -10.84
CA LEU A 34 8.05 11.30 -9.69
C LEU A 34 6.55 11.61 -9.53
N PRO A 35 5.81 12.06 -10.58
CA PRO A 35 4.36 12.21 -10.48
C PRO A 35 3.65 10.89 -10.12
N CYS A 36 4.07 9.76 -10.69
CA CYS A 36 3.47 8.47 -10.38
C CYS A 36 3.71 8.05 -8.91
N VAL A 37 4.87 8.37 -8.32
CA VAL A 37 5.12 8.13 -6.89
C VAL A 37 4.14 8.94 -6.04
N VAL A 38 3.97 10.23 -6.33
CA VAL A 38 3.02 11.09 -5.60
C VAL A 38 1.58 10.57 -5.74
N ALA A 39 1.17 10.21 -6.96
CA ALA A 39 -0.14 9.64 -7.22
C ALA A 39 -0.33 8.29 -6.49
N THR A 40 0.71 7.45 -6.43
CA THR A 40 0.67 6.16 -5.71
C THR A 40 0.47 6.38 -4.22
N VAL A 41 1.16 7.34 -3.61
CA VAL A 41 0.99 7.68 -2.19
C VAL A 41 -0.42 8.19 -1.91
N ALA A 42 -0.97 9.06 -2.77
CA ALA A 42 -2.34 9.53 -2.64
C ALA A 42 -3.37 8.39 -2.79
N ALA A 43 -3.18 7.49 -3.76
CA ALA A 43 -4.04 6.32 -3.95
C ALA A 43 -3.95 5.33 -2.78
N LEU A 44 -2.75 5.14 -2.21
CA LEU A 44 -2.55 4.32 -1.02
C LEU A 44 -3.27 4.91 0.19
N ALA A 45 -3.18 6.23 0.40
CA ALA A 45 -3.93 6.91 1.46
C ALA A 45 -5.45 6.71 1.29
N GLY A 46 -5.95 6.81 0.06
CA GLY A 46 -7.35 6.48 -0.25
C GLY A 46 -7.69 5.01 0.03
N THR A 47 -6.79 4.07 -0.28
CA THR A 47 -6.95 2.64 0.03
C THR A 47 -7.08 2.42 1.52
N ILE A 48 -6.22 3.03 2.33
CA ILE A 48 -6.25 2.95 3.80
C ILE A 48 -7.55 3.55 4.34
N TYR A 49 -7.94 4.75 3.87
CA TYR A 49 -9.17 5.41 4.29
C TYR A 49 -10.40 4.52 4.06
N PHE A 50 -10.53 3.93 2.87
CA PHE A 50 -11.65 3.03 2.58
C PHE A 50 -11.53 1.68 3.30
N ALA A 51 -10.32 1.18 3.56
CA ALA A 51 -10.09 -0.02 4.36
C ALA A 51 -10.55 0.18 5.81
N GLU A 52 -10.26 1.31 6.43
CA GLU A 52 -10.73 1.64 7.78
C GLU A 52 -12.27 1.71 7.85
N LYS A 53 -12.89 2.39 6.87
CA LYS A 53 -14.35 2.45 6.77
C LYS A 53 -14.98 1.08 6.51
N MET A 54 -14.37 0.27 5.66
CA MET A 54 -14.81 -1.09 5.38
C MET A 54 -14.65 -1.98 6.61
N GLY A 55 -13.58 -1.81 7.39
CA GLY A 55 -13.33 -2.58 8.62
C GLY A 55 -14.44 -2.44 9.66
N ALA A 56 -15.19 -1.33 9.67
CA ALA A 56 -16.36 -1.16 10.53
C ALA A 56 -17.54 -2.08 10.17
N HIS A 57 -17.51 -2.74 8.99
CA HIS A 57 -18.54 -3.68 8.55
C HIS A 57 -18.18 -5.15 8.84
N TYR A 58 -16.98 -5.44 9.36
CA TYR A 58 -16.48 -6.80 9.57
C TYR A 58 -16.02 -7.00 11.01
N ASP A 59 -16.28 -8.18 11.57
CA ASP A 59 -15.65 -8.61 12.81
C ASP A 59 -14.25 -9.17 12.51
N LEU A 60 -13.25 -8.29 12.52
CA LEU A 60 -11.86 -8.68 12.25
C LEU A 60 -11.28 -9.64 13.30
N ALA A 61 -11.91 -9.83 14.46
CA ALA A 61 -11.44 -10.81 15.44
C ALA A 61 -11.66 -12.25 14.97
N THR A 62 -12.71 -12.49 14.18
CA THR A 62 -13.02 -13.81 13.60
C THR A 62 -11.97 -14.30 12.61
N ALA A 63 -11.23 -13.38 11.98
CA ALA A 63 -10.10 -13.73 11.11
C ALA A 63 -8.89 -14.32 11.89
N GLY A 64 -8.89 -14.25 13.22
CA GLY A 64 -7.90 -14.89 14.07
C GLY A 64 -6.51 -14.26 13.97
N TRP A 65 -5.47 -15.10 13.90
CA TRP A 65 -4.08 -14.65 14.00
C TRP A 65 -3.61 -13.76 12.82
N ILE A 66 -4.31 -13.79 11.67
CA ILE A 66 -3.92 -12.98 10.52
C ILE A 66 -4.13 -11.48 10.78
N THR A 67 -5.11 -11.11 11.60
CA THR A 67 -5.42 -9.71 11.93
C THR A 67 -4.23 -8.98 12.56
N PRO A 68 -3.66 -9.44 13.69
CA PRO A 68 -2.48 -8.78 14.26
C PRO A 68 -1.26 -8.84 13.35
N VAL A 69 -1.09 -9.90 12.54
CA VAL A 69 0.01 -10.00 11.57
C VAL A 69 -0.12 -8.94 10.47
N HIS A 70 -1.31 -8.80 9.88
CA HIS A 70 -1.59 -7.79 8.89
C HIS A 70 -1.39 -6.38 9.46
N LEU A 71 -1.93 -6.10 10.66
CA LEU A 71 -1.80 -4.78 11.29
C LEU A 71 -0.33 -4.44 11.61
N TRP A 72 0.46 -5.42 12.06
CA TRP A 72 1.89 -5.23 12.28
C TRP A 72 2.63 -4.95 10.97
N LEU A 73 2.38 -5.77 9.94
CA LEU A 73 2.94 -5.55 8.60
C LEU A 73 2.52 -4.19 8.03
N ALA A 74 1.25 -3.81 8.10
CA ALA A 74 0.74 -2.56 7.56
C ALA A 74 1.43 -1.34 8.19
N LYS A 75 1.59 -1.33 9.52
CA LYS A 75 2.32 -0.28 10.24
C LYS A 75 3.80 -0.27 9.87
N GLY A 76 4.44 -1.44 9.85
CA GLY A 76 5.84 -1.61 9.48
C GLY A 76 6.13 -1.14 8.05
N THR A 77 5.33 -1.58 7.08
CA THR A 77 5.42 -1.16 5.67
C THR A 77 5.20 0.34 5.53
N THR A 78 4.23 0.91 6.25
CA THR A 78 3.96 2.37 6.23
C THR A 78 5.18 3.17 6.66
N LEU A 79 5.84 2.77 7.75
CA LEU A 79 7.09 3.39 8.21
C LEU A 79 8.24 3.14 7.22
N ALA A 80 8.31 1.94 6.65
CA ALA A 80 9.37 1.57 5.72
C ALA A 80 9.37 2.42 4.44
N TYR A 81 8.22 2.98 4.01
CA TYR A 81 8.15 3.93 2.88
C TYR A 81 9.01 5.18 3.07
N LEU A 82 9.37 5.55 4.31
CA LEU A 82 10.30 6.67 4.54
C LEU A 82 11.67 6.41 3.93
N ALA A 83 12.13 5.15 3.86
CA ALA A 83 13.43 4.80 3.29
C ALA A 83 13.55 5.07 1.78
N PRO A 84 12.65 4.56 0.89
CA PRO A 84 12.69 4.91 -0.53
C PRO A 84 12.40 6.39 -0.79
N LEU A 85 11.60 7.07 0.05
CA LEU A 85 11.40 8.52 -0.06
C LEU A 85 12.70 9.28 0.23
N ALA A 86 13.35 9.02 1.36
CA ALA A 86 14.61 9.66 1.73
C ALA A 86 15.72 9.37 0.70
N THR A 87 15.92 8.10 0.35
CA THR A 87 16.93 7.71 -0.65
C THR A 87 16.59 8.21 -2.06
N GLY A 88 15.31 8.39 -2.39
CA GLY A 88 14.84 8.97 -3.64
C GLY A 88 15.20 10.45 -3.73
N LEU A 89 14.94 11.23 -2.67
CA LEU A 89 15.36 12.63 -2.58
C LEU A 89 16.89 12.78 -2.66
N LEU A 90 17.64 11.93 -1.96
CA LEU A 90 19.11 11.90 -2.04
C LEU A 90 19.59 11.57 -3.46
N THR A 91 18.90 10.67 -4.17
CA THR A 91 19.20 10.32 -5.57
C THR A 91 18.98 11.48 -6.55
N LEU A 92 18.07 12.40 -6.25
CA LEU A 92 17.89 13.62 -7.04
C LEU A 92 19.11 14.55 -6.95
N ARG A 93 19.74 14.62 -5.77
CA ARG A 93 20.92 15.46 -5.51
C ARG A 93 22.22 14.78 -5.90
N ASN A 94 22.34 13.47 -5.65
CA ASN A 94 23.55 12.70 -5.86
C ASN A 94 23.23 11.30 -6.44
N PRO A 95 23.57 11.05 -7.72
CA PRO A 95 23.32 9.77 -8.40
C PRO A 95 23.94 8.53 -7.74
N THR A 96 24.95 8.68 -6.88
CA THR A 96 25.59 7.55 -6.17
C THR A 96 24.63 6.83 -5.20
N TRP A 97 23.51 7.45 -4.83
CA TRP A 97 22.47 6.84 -4.00
C TRP A 97 21.53 5.89 -4.77
N ARG A 98 21.58 5.86 -6.11
CA ARG A 98 20.70 5.02 -6.95
C ARG A 98 20.65 3.53 -6.53
N PRO A 99 21.79 2.85 -6.25
CA PRO A 99 21.74 1.44 -5.84
C PRO A 99 21.01 1.25 -4.51
N ARG A 100 21.24 2.14 -3.54
CA ARG A 100 20.58 2.11 -2.22
C ARG A 100 19.09 2.38 -2.34
N HIS A 101 18.71 3.37 -3.15
CA HIS A 101 17.31 3.64 -3.44
C HIS A 101 16.61 2.42 -4.06
N ARG A 102 17.25 1.77 -5.04
CA ARG A 102 16.70 0.55 -5.66
C ARG A 102 16.48 -0.56 -4.61
N VAL A 103 17.46 -0.83 -3.74
CA VAL A 103 17.30 -1.82 -2.67
C VAL A 103 16.15 -1.46 -1.73
N CYS A 104 16.10 -0.21 -1.23
CA CYS A 104 15.02 0.25 -0.36
C CYS A 104 13.65 0.14 -1.03
N ALA A 105 13.55 0.54 -2.30
CA ALA A 105 12.32 0.47 -3.07
C ALA A 105 11.83 -0.96 -3.25
N PHE A 106 12.71 -1.91 -3.57
CA PHE A 106 12.33 -3.32 -3.71
C PHE A 106 11.95 -3.97 -2.38
N VAL A 107 12.66 -3.67 -1.29
CA VAL A 107 12.29 -4.15 0.05
C VAL A 107 10.89 -3.68 0.40
N VAL A 108 10.63 -2.38 0.24
CA VAL A 108 9.30 -1.83 0.52
C VAL A 108 8.24 -2.39 -0.42
N LEU A 109 8.54 -2.58 -1.71
CA LEU A 109 7.62 -3.21 -2.66
C LEU A 109 7.21 -4.62 -2.21
N VAL A 110 8.17 -5.45 -1.76
CA VAL A 110 7.87 -6.79 -1.24
C VAL A 110 7.00 -6.71 0.01
N LEU A 111 7.32 -5.79 0.93
CA LEU A 111 6.51 -5.55 2.12
C LEU A 111 5.09 -5.09 1.76
N THR A 112 4.92 -4.20 0.78
CA THR A 112 3.62 -3.75 0.27
C THR A 112 2.80 -4.91 -0.28
N VAL A 113 3.41 -5.78 -1.09
CA VAL A 113 2.72 -6.96 -1.63
C VAL A 113 2.31 -7.89 -0.48
N ALA A 114 3.19 -8.16 0.48
CA ALA A 114 2.86 -8.97 1.65
C ALA A 114 1.73 -8.35 2.49
N THR A 115 1.75 -7.03 2.70
CA THR A 115 0.68 -6.30 3.39
C THR A 115 -0.65 -6.40 2.62
N ALA A 116 -0.63 -6.23 1.30
CA ALA A 116 -1.84 -6.34 0.49
C ALA A 116 -2.43 -7.77 0.55
N VAL A 117 -1.60 -8.80 0.37
CA VAL A 117 -2.01 -10.21 0.45
C VAL A 117 -2.59 -10.54 1.83
N THR A 118 -1.89 -10.18 2.91
CA THR A 118 -2.37 -10.44 4.28
C THR A 118 -3.64 -9.64 4.60
N GLY A 119 -3.79 -8.43 4.05
CA GLY A 119 -5.01 -7.63 4.22
C GLY A 119 -6.20 -8.21 3.49
N THR A 120 -6.00 -8.66 2.23
CA THR A 120 -7.03 -9.38 1.48
C THR A 120 -7.43 -10.67 2.20
N TRP A 121 -6.46 -11.45 2.69
CA TRP A 121 -6.75 -12.65 3.47
C TRP A 121 -7.54 -12.32 4.74
N MET A 122 -7.13 -11.31 5.52
CA MET A 122 -7.85 -10.88 6.71
C MET A 122 -9.32 -10.56 6.43
N VAL A 123 -9.61 -9.82 5.34
CA VAL A 123 -10.99 -9.48 4.96
C VAL A 123 -11.78 -10.71 4.50
N LEU A 124 -11.17 -11.61 3.74
CA LEU A 124 -11.83 -12.84 3.27
C LEU A 124 -12.10 -13.84 4.40
N ALA A 125 -11.29 -13.81 5.46
CA ALA A 125 -11.45 -14.66 6.64
C ALA A 125 -12.36 -14.05 7.70
N ALA A 126 -12.69 -12.76 7.62
CA ALA A 126 -13.52 -12.08 8.60
C ALA A 126 -15.01 -12.25 8.29
N GLU A 127 -15.81 -12.46 9.33
CA GLU A 127 -17.25 -12.45 9.23
C GLU A 127 -17.78 -11.02 9.07
N ARG A 128 -18.80 -10.87 8.21
CA ARG A 128 -19.47 -9.58 8.04
C ARG A 128 -20.44 -9.38 9.19
N LEU A 129 -20.40 -8.21 9.82
CA LEU A 129 -21.36 -7.87 10.87
C LEU A 129 -22.78 -7.81 10.29
N PRO A 130 -23.79 -8.30 11.02
CA PRO A 130 -25.17 -8.11 10.62
C PRO A 130 -25.45 -6.60 10.50
N ALA A 131 -26.14 -6.19 9.43
CA ALA A 131 -26.63 -4.83 9.35
C ALA A 131 -27.49 -4.59 10.59
N LEU A 132 -27.12 -3.62 11.42
CA LEU A 132 -28.03 -3.15 12.47
C LEU A 132 -29.30 -2.73 11.74
N GLY A 133 -30.36 -3.53 11.91
CA GLY A 133 -31.70 -3.17 11.46
C GLY A 133 -32.11 -1.83 12.08
N PRO A 134 -33.07 -1.12 11.45
CA PRO A 134 -33.40 0.27 11.79
C PRO A 134 -33.69 0.48 13.28
#